data_AF-W6Y9R1-F1
#
_entry.id   AF-W6Y9R1-F1
#
_cell.length_a   1.000
_cell.length_b   1.000
_cell.length_c   1.000
_cell.angle_alpha   90.00
_cell.angle_beta   90.00
_cell.angle_gamma   90.00
#
_symmetry.space_group_name_H-M   'P 1'
#
loop_
_entity.id
_entity.type
_entity.pdbx_description
1 polymer ?
#
loop_
_entity_poly.entity_id
_entity_poly.type
_entity_poly.pdbx_seq_one_letter_code
_entity_poly.pdbx_strand_id
1 'polypeptide(L)'
;SEKKTVPSESKEPISFKDAVGRKFTFPYHLVKSWKSMEELIKQAFLHVDVIGPHVQEGHYDLVGPDGQVILPQVWQSLVQPGWNVTMHMWPMPESSQHAPPPGPPHPHRNNSLPQAPSEATILPVDTLDNKES
;
A
#
# COMPACT_ATOMS: atom_id res chain seq x y z
N SER A 1 21.54 -16.93 45.20
CA SER A 1 20.64 -15.93 45.77
C SER A 1 19.53 -15.61 44.79
N GLU A 2 18.33 -16.10 45.10
CA GLU A 2 17.08 -15.77 44.41
C GLU A 2 16.84 -14.27 44.25
N LYS A 3 16.14 -13.90 43.17
CA LYS A 3 15.01 -12.98 43.27
C LYS A 3 13.83 -13.47 42.44
N LYS A 4 13.04 -14.31 43.11
CA LYS A 4 11.57 -14.27 43.21
C LYS A 4 10.79 -13.80 41.97
N THR A 5 10.27 -14.80 41.28
CA THR A 5 9.01 -14.76 40.52
C THR A 5 7.92 -14.02 41.29
N VAL A 6 7.46 -12.90 40.75
CA VAL A 6 6.08 -12.44 40.94
C VAL A 6 5.28 -13.01 39.77
N PRO A 7 4.21 -13.80 40.00
CA PRO A 7 3.32 -14.21 38.93
C PRO A 7 2.52 -12.97 38.56
N SER A 8 3.08 -12.13 37.67
CA SER A 8 2.35 -11.03 37.07
C SER A 8 1.24 -11.68 36.26
N GLU A 9 0.01 -11.60 36.77
CA GLU A 9 -1.26 -11.88 36.09
C GLU A 9 -1.06 -11.78 34.58
N SER A 10 -0.86 -12.93 33.93
CA SER A 10 -0.28 -13.03 32.60
C SER A 10 -1.36 -12.65 31.59
N LYS A 11 -1.59 -11.35 31.48
CA LYS A 11 -2.48 -10.75 30.49
C LYS A 11 -2.07 -11.24 29.11
N GLU A 12 -3.06 -11.63 28.31
CA GLU A 12 -2.85 -12.08 26.95
C GLU A 12 -2.01 -11.07 26.16
N PRO A 13 -1.07 -11.53 25.33
CA PRO A 13 -0.22 -10.66 24.54
C PRO A 13 -1.04 -9.93 23.46
N ILE A 14 -0.46 -8.85 22.93
CA ILE A 14 -0.98 -8.15 21.75
C ILE A 14 -0.40 -8.80 20.51
N SER A 15 -1.26 -9.13 19.55
CA SER A 15 -0.86 -9.48 18.19
C SER A 15 -0.77 -8.21 17.36
N PHE A 16 0.38 -7.93 16.77
CA PHE A 16 0.61 -6.74 15.97
C PHE A 16 1.01 -7.12 14.54
N LYS A 17 0.30 -6.60 13.54
CA LYS A 17 0.69 -6.71 12.13
C LYS A 17 1.15 -5.34 11.64
N ASP A 18 2.39 -5.25 11.18
CA ASP A 18 2.91 -3.99 10.66
C ASP A 18 2.44 -3.70 9.21
N ALA A 19 2.81 -2.54 8.68
CA ALA A 19 2.42 -2.08 7.35
C ALA A 19 2.96 -2.96 6.19
N VAL A 20 3.99 -3.78 6.44
CA VAL A 20 4.55 -4.71 5.43
C VAL A 20 4.10 -6.16 5.65
N GLY A 21 3.19 -6.39 6.61
CA GLY A 21 2.59 -7.69 6.86
C GLY A 21 3.39 -8.60 7.81
N ARG A 22 4.47 -8.12 8.43
CA ARG A 22 5.16 -8.87 9.49
C ARG A 22 4.27 -8.94 10.72
N LYS A 23 4.30 -10.08 11.40
CA LYS A 23 3.53 -10.31 12.63
C LYS A 23 4.45 -10.36 13.83
N PHE A 24 4.09 -9.63 14.85
CA PHE A 24 4.78 -9.57 16.14
C PHE A 24 3.81 -9.93 17.25
N THR A 25 4.35 -10.47 18.33
CA THR A 25 3.60 -10.74 19.56
C THR A 25 4.30 -10.01 20.69
N PHE A 26 3.60 -9.08 21.32
CA PHE A 26 4.15 -8.27 22.41
C PHE A 26 3.46 -8.57 23.73
N PRO A 27 4.20 -8.74 24.84
CA PRO A 27 3.59 -8.81 26.16
C PRO A 27 2.77 -7.53 26.42
N TYR A 28 1.53 -7.65 26.87
CA TYR A 28 0.62 -6.50 27.05
C TYR A 28 1.25 -5.40 27.90
N HIS A 29 1.89 -5.76 29.01
CA HIS A 29 2.51 -4.78 29.91
C HIS A 29 3.63 -3.95 29.25
N LEU A 30 4.25 -4.48 28.19
CA LEU A 30 5.33 -3.83 27.47
C LEU A 30 4.82 -2.82 26.44
N VAL A 31 3.64 -3.05 25.87
CA VAL A 31 3.00 -2.16 24.86
C VAL A 31 1.78 -1.42 25.39
N LYS A 32 1.51 -1.48 26.70
CA LYS A 32 0.39 -0.77 27.33
C LYS A 32 0.50 0.75 27.14
N SER A 33 1.71 1.29 27.08
CA SER A 33 1.95 2.71 26.82
C SER A 33 2.16 2.95 25.33
N TRP A 34 1.68 4.10 24.82
CA TRP A 34 1.93 4.50 23.44
C TRP A 34 3.42 4.61 23.17
N LYS A 35 4.17 5.24 24.08
CA LYS A 35 5.62 5.44 23.94
C LYS A 35 6.36 4.12 23.69
N SER A 36 6.09 3.09 24.48
CA SER A 36 6.75 1.80 24.32
C SER A 36 6.32 1.08 23.03
N MET A 37 5.06 1.20 22.65
CA MET A 37 4.57 0.67 21.37
C MET A 37 5.26 1.37 20.18
N GLU A 38 5.32 2.70 20.21
CA GLU A 38 5.95 3.53 19.18
C GLU A 38 7.45 3.26 19.06
N GLU A 39 8.16 3.10 20.18
CA GLU A 39 9.59 2.73 20.19
C GLU A 39 9.83 1.39 19.49
N LEU A 40 9.00 0.37 19.76
CA LEU A 40 9.09 -0.92 19.09
C LEU A 40 8.78 -0.84 17.60
N ILE A 41 7.76 -0.06 17.22
CA ILE A 41 7.45 0.21 15.81
C ILE A 41 8.66 0.85 15.14
N LYS A 42 9.18 1.94 15.68
CA LYS A 42 10.34 2.66 15.12
C LYS A 42 11.57 1.75 14.98
N GLN A 43 11.83 0.91 15.97
CA GLN A 43 12.92 -0.08 15.93
C GLN A 43 12.73 -1.10 14.80
N ALA A 44 11.52 -1.58 14.58
CA ALA A 44 11.21 -2.56 13.53
C ALA A 44 11.43 -2.03 12.11
N PHE A 45 11.51 -0.70 11.94
CA PHE A 45 11.64 -0.02 10.65
C PHE A 45 12.97 0.72 10.44
N LEU A 46 13.97 0.55 11.32
CA LEU A 46 15.27 1.23 11.21
C LEU A 46 16.02 0.95 9.89
N HIS A 47 15.84 -0.25 9.31
CA HIS A 47 16.53 -0.68 8.09
C HIS A 47 15.57 -0.91 6.91
N VAL A 48 14.42 -0.23 6.88
CA VAL A 48 13.44 -0.37 5.80
C VAL A 48 13.47 0.90 4.93
N ASP A 49 14.15 0.83 3.79
CA ASP A 49 14.55 2.01 3.00
C ASP A 49 13.38 2.86 2.46
N VAL A 50 12.24 2.24 2.13
CA VAL A 50 11.13 2.95 1.46
C VAL A 50 10.19 3.63 2.45
N ILE A 51 9.80 2.96 3.52
CA ILE A 51 8.79 3.44 4.46
C ILE A 51 9.36 3.79 5.84
N GLY A 52 10.61 3.39 6.12
CA GLY A 52 11.27 3.64 7.40
C GLY A 52 11.26 5.11 7.82
N PRO A 53 11.67 6.06 6.96
CA PRO A 53 11.63 7.49 7.29
C PRO A 53 10.23 7.97 7.72
N HIS A 54 9.19 7.56 6.99
CA HIS A 54 7.81 7.92 7.31
C HIS A 54 7.31 7.32 8.62
N VAL A 55 7.77 6.11 8.97
CA VAL A 55 7.50 5.50 10.27
C VAL A 55 8.19 6.27 11.40
N GLN A 56 9.41 6.78 11.18
CA GLN A 56 10.09 7.61 12.18
C GLN A 56 9.36 8.95 12.43
N GLU A 57 8.78 9.52 11.37
CA GLU A 57 7.98 10.75 11.42
C GLU A 57 6.58 10.55 11.99
N GLY A 58 6.10 9.30 12.14
CA GLY A 58 4.79 9.00 12.70
C GLY A 58 3.64 9.00 11.67
N HIS A 59 3.94 8.86 10.38
CA HIS A 59 2.95 8.88 9.29
C HIS A 59 2.23 7.53 9.11
N TYR A 60 1.60 7.04 10.17
CA TYR A 60 0.87 5.79 10.17
C TYR A 60 -0.27 5.79 11.20
N ASP A 61 -1.26 4.95 10.96
CA ASP A 61 -2.36 4.68 11.89
C ASP A 61 -2.26 3.27 12.45
N LEU A 62 -2.61 3.12 13.73
CA LEU A 62 -2.89 1.83 14.32
C LEU A 62 -4.39 1.60 14.32
N VAL A 63 -4.80 0.40 13.91
CA VAL A 63 -6.20 0.01 13.75
C VAL A 63 -6.48 -1.17 14.67
N GLY A 64 -7.53 -1.03 15.47
CA GLY A 64 -8.00 -2.04 16.41
C GLY A 64 -8.72 -3.22 15.74
N PRO A 65 -9.14 -4.23 16.53
CA PRO A 65 -9.83 -5.42 16.02
C PRO A 65 -11.22 -5.12 15.42
N ASP A 66 -11.81 -3.98 15.77
CA ASP A 66 -13.07 -3.47 15.25
C ASP A 66 -12.91 -2.67 13.95
N GLY A 67 -11.67 -2.50 13.45
CA GLY A 67 -11.37 -1.73 12.26
C GLY A 67 -11.30 -0.22 12.48
N GLN A 68 -11.36 0.25 13.74
CA GLN A 68 -11.26 1.68 14.05
C GLN A 68 -9.82 2.12 14.30
N VAL A 69 -9.49 3.33 13.87
CA VAL A 69 -8.19 3.96 14.13
C VAL A 69 -8.08 4.31 15.62
N ILE A 70 -6.96 3.94 16.23
CA ILE A 70 -6.62 4.22 17.62
C ILE A 70 -5.61 5.36 17.65
N LEU A 71 -6.00 6.51 18.18
CA LEU A 71 -5.10 7.66 18.30
C LEU A 71 -4.08 7.45 19.42
N PRO A 72 -2.84 7.98 19.29
CA PRO A 72 -1.80 7.90 20.32
C PRO A 72 -2.25 8.33 21.72
N GLN A 73 -3.07 9.39 21.78
CA GLN A 73 -3.54 9.98 23.04
C GLN A 73 -4.48 9.07 23.84
N VAL A 74 -5.24 8.20 23.16
CA VAL A 74 -6.22 7.31 23.79
C VAL A 74 -5.77 5.85 23.82
N TRP A 75 -4.62 5.54 23.21
CA TRP A 75 -4.04 4.20 23.12
C TRP A 75 -4.09 3.45 24.46
N GLN A 76 -3.54 4.04 25.52
CA GLN A 76 -3.41 3.40 26.82
C GLN A 76 -4.77 3.05 27.46
N SER A 77 -5.81 3.82 27.14
CA SER A 77 -7.17 3.61 27.66
C SER A 77 -7.95 2.59 26.85
N LEU A 78 -7.65 2.44 25.55
CA LEU A 78 -8.38 1.56 24.65
C LEU A 78 -7.76 0.17 24.56
N VAL A 79 -6.43 0.07 24.51
CA VAL A 79 -5.73 -1.20 24.25
C VAL A 79 -5.99 -2.23 25.36
N GLN A 80 -6.43 -3.43 24.96
CA GLN A 80 -6.71 -4.54 25.88
C GLN A 80 -5.88 -5.78 25.54
N PRO A 81 -5.63 -6.66 26.53
CA PRO A 81 -4.99 -7.96 26.31
C PRO A 81 -5.67 -8.76 25.20
N GLY A 82 -4.88 -9.50 24.41
CA GLY A 82 -5.39 -10.37 23.34
C GLY A 82 -5.79 -9.65 22.04
N TRP A 83 -5.68 -8.31 21.99
CA TRP A 83 -6.04 -7.57 20.79
C TRP A 83 -5.16 -7.88 19.58
N ASN A 84 -5.79 -7.83 18.41
CA ASN A 84 -5.12 -7.80 17.12
C ASN A 84 -5.11 -6.35 16.61
N VAL A 85 -3.91 -5.78 16.56
CA VAL A 85 -3.68 -4.42 16.10
C VAL A 85 -2.97 -4.47 14.76
N THR A 86 -3.44 -3.69 13.79
CA THR A 86 -2.82 -3.59 12.47
C THR A 86 -2.33 -2.17 12.21
N MET A 87 -1.23 -2.04 11.49
CA MET A 87 -0.65 -0.74 11.13
C MET A 87 -0.89 -0.44 9.66
N HIS A 88 -1.31 0.79 9.36
CA HIS A 88 -1.48 1.29 8.00
C HIS A 88 -0.67 2.56 7.82
N MET A 89 0.08 2.66 6.72
CA MET A 89 0.72 3.93 6.37
C MET A 89 -0.35 4.91 5.91
N TRP A 90 -0.16 6.19 6.23
CA TRP A 90 -0.99 7.24 5.65
C TRP A 90 -0.85 7.24 4.12
N PRO A 91 -1.90 7.66 3.38
CA PRO A 91 -1.78 7.85 1.94
C PRO A 91 -0.70 8.90 1.67
N MET A 92 0.39 8.48 1.04
CA MET A 92 1.40 9.41 0.58
C MET A 92 0.78 10.22 -0.57
N PRO A 93 0.79 11.57 -0.53
CA PRO A 93 0.54 12.33 -1.75
C PRO A 93 1.53 11.80 -2.77
N GLU A 94 1.08 11.43 -3.96
CA GLU A 94 1.97 10.95 -5.03
C GLU A 94 3.14 11.94 -5.08
N SER A 95 4.32 11.48 -4.64
CA SER A 95 5.56 12.18 -4.92
C SER A 95 5.49 12.36 -6.40
N SER A 96 5.33 13.60 -6.86
CA SER A 96 5.00 13.93 -8.24
C SER A 96 5.79 13.00 -9.12
N GLN A 97 5.15 11.92 -9.58
CA GLN A 97 5.74 11.11 -10.62
C GLN A 97 5.84 12.15 -11.68
N HIS A 98 7.07 12.52 -11.99
CA HIS A 98 7.40 13.38 -13.08
C HIS A 98 6.52 12.91 -14.21
N ALA A 99 5.43 13.63 -14.48
CA ALA A 99 4.94 13.72 -15.84
C ALA A 99 6.24 14.02 -16.58
N PRO A 100 6.68 13.16 -17.53
CA PRO A 100 7.87 13.48 -18.30
C PRO A 100 7.69 14.93 -18.74
N PRO A 101 8.71 15.80 -18.58
CA PRO A 101 8.58 17.21 -18.93
C PRO A 101 7.89 17.26 -20.29
N PRO A 102 6.85 18.10 -20.48
CA PRO A 102 6.08 18.10 -21.72
C PRO A 102 7.09 18.11 -22.86
N GLY A 103 7.11 17.01 -23.62
CA GLY A 103 8.04 16.87 -24.73
C GLY A 103 7.90 18.09 -25.64
N PRO A 104 8.95 18.45 -26.39
CA PRO A 104 8.88 19.57 -27.31
C PRO A 104 7.58 19.48 -28.13
N PRO A 105 6.86 20.60 -28.32
CA PRO A 105 5.51 20.58 -28.89
C PRO A 105 5.52 19.80 -30.20
N HIS A 106 4.84 18.66 -30.21
CA HIS A 106 4.61 17.91 -31.44
C HIS A 106 3.81 18.81 -32.38
N PRO A 107 4.27 19.05 -33.62
CA PRO A 107 3.48 19.81 -34.57
C PRO A 107 2.15 19.07 -34.79
N HIS A 108 1.05 19.76 -34.50
CA HIS A 108 -0.30 19.25 -34.70
C HIS A 108 -0.47 18.77 -36.13
N ARG A 109 -0.49 17.45 -36.34
CA ARG A 109 -0.91 16.87 -37.60
C ARG A 109 -2.43 16.82 -37.60
N ASN A 110 -3.00 17.92 -38.07
CA ASN A 110 -4.41 18.05 -38.38
C ASN A 110 -4.79 16.97 -39.40
N ASN A 111 -5.47 15.91 -38.97
CA ASN A 111 -6.03 14.93 -39.91
C ASN A 111 -7.46 14.62 -39.48
N SER A 112 -8.34 15.56 -39.84
CA SER A 112 -9.76 15.33 -39.97
C SER A 112 -9.99 14.04 -40.76
N LEU A 113 -10.71 13.08 -40.17
CA LEU A 113 -11.24 11.94 -40.88
C LEU A 113 -12.09 12.42 -42.06
N PRO A 114 -11.93 11.84 -43.26
CA PRO A 114 -13.04 11.66 -44.17
C PRO A 114 -13.68 10.30 -43.84
N GLN A 115 -14.92 10.39 -43.38
CA GLN A 115 -15.90 9.33 -43.28
C GLN A 115 -15.98 8.53 -44.60
N ALA A 116 -16.02 7.20 -44.52
CA ALA A 116 -16.19 6.32 -45.68
C ALA A 116 -17.59 6.47 -46.29
N PRO A 117 -17.73 6.32 -47.63
CA PRO A 117 -19.00 5.94 -48.22
C PRO A 117 -18.97 4.50 -48.77
N SER A 118 -20.05 3.81 -48.39
CA SER A 118 -20.74 2.69 -49.03
C SER A 118 -20.55 2.58 -50.55
N GLU A 119 -20.33 1.38 -51.09
CA GLU A 119 -21.36 0.57 -51.78
C GLU A 119 -20.77 -0.62 -52.55
N ALA A 120 -21.59 -1.65 -52.72
CA ALA A 120 -21.31 -2.92 -53.36
C ALA A 120 -21.03 -2.80 -54.86
N THR A 121 -20.23 -3.71 -55.43
CA THR A 121 -20.55 -4.42 -56.69
C THR A 121 -19.49 -5.51 -56.97
N ILE A 122 -19.98 -6.74 -56.97
CA ILE A 122 -19.42 -7.97 -57.56
C ILE A 122 -19.09 -7.73 -59.03
N LEU A 123 -17.96 -8.23 -59.57
CA LEU A 123 -17.91 -9.01 -60.82
C LEU A 123 -16.55 -9.73 -60.97
N PRO A 124 -16.53 -10.96 -61.54
CA PRO A 124 -15.34 -11.78 -61.72
C PRO A 124 -14.63 -11.45 -63.04
N VAL A 125 -13.33 -11.71 -63.12
CA VAL A 125 -12.62 -11.79 -64.40
C VAL A 125 -11.87 -13.12 -64.47
N ASP A 126 -12.49 -14.05 -65.18
CA ASP A 126 -11.82 -15.15 -65.86
C ASP A 126 -11.50 -14.72 -67.30
N THR A 127 -10.55 -15.43 -67.92
CA THR A 127 -10.22 -15.47 -69.35
C THR A 127 -9.27 -14.35 -69.79
N LEU A 128 -8.09 -14.57 -70.37
CA LEU A 128 -7.75 -15.49 -71.47
C LEU A 128 -6.21 -15.60 -71.62
N ASP A 129 -5.67 -16.80 -71.77
CA ASP A 129 -4.61 -17.03 -72.77
C ASP A 129 -4.81 -18.40 -73.41
N ASN A 130 -5.19 -18.38 -74.68
CA ASN A 130 -5.40 -19.54 -75.51
C ASN A 130 -5.12 -19.12 -76.97
N LYS A 131 -3.94 -19.43 -77.51
CA LYS A 131 -3.74 -19.73 -78.95
C LYS A 131 -2.33 -20.30 -79.20
N GLU A 132 -2.18 -21.62 -79.40
CA GLU A 132 -2.18 -22.35 -80.70
C GLU A 132 -0.85 -22.19 -81.47
N SER A 133 -0.06 -23.26 -81.57
CA SER A 133 0.12 -24.05 -82.79
C SER A 133 1.14 -25.18 -82.60
#